data_AF-A0A927DMU3-F1
#
_entry.id   AF-A0A927DMU3-F1
#
_cell.length_a   1.000
_cell.length_b   1.000
_cell.length_c   1.000
_cell.angle_alpha   90.00
_cell.angle_beta   90.00
_cell.angle_gamma   90.00
#
_symmetry.space_group_name_H-M   'P 1'
#
loop_
_entity.id
_entity.type
_entity.pdbx_description
1 polymer ?
#
loop_
_entity_poly.entity_id
_entity_poly.type
_entity_poly.pdbx_seq_one_letter_code
_entity_poly.pdbx_strand_id
1 'polypeptide(L)'
;MPGGWDNDTFVPYDYGYFAFVYDKNKLANPPKSLKELVEGPQKWRVIYEDPRTSTPGLGLLLWMQKVYGDQAPEASAEAGRENRYRHQRLERSLWPVPERGKRLVLSYTTSPAYHMIEEKKDNYAAASFAEGHYLQVEVAARTAASKQPELAEKFLKFMVSPRLPERHPYRQLDVSGDPVTLPAGFDTLVKPQTTLSFTPQQVASERQTGLAHGNAPSAAKPSRADAGPVRRYAAVRCRAGGVSGAVV
;
A
#
# COMPACT_ATOMS: atom_id res chain seq x y z
N MET A 1 3.32 -18.24 1.44
CA MET A 1 2.83 -17.13 0.60
C MET A 1 1.41 -17.39 0.13
N PRO A 2 0.44 -16.49 0.40
CA PRO A 2 -0.91 -16.58 -0.16
C PRO A 2 -0.86 -16.66 -1.70
N GLY A 3 -1.65 -17.55 -2.30
CA GLY A 3 -1.77 -17.65 -3.76
C GLY A 3 -0.66 -18.42 -4.50
N GLY A 4 0.33 -19.00 -3.80
CA GLY A 4 1.31 -19.91 -4.42
C GLY A 4 2.27 -19.24 -5.41
N TRP A 5 3.12 -18.32 -4.92
CA TRP A 5 4.08 -17.59 -5.76
C TRP A 5 5.07 -18.53 -6.46
N ASP A 6 5.07 -18.50 -7.79
CA ASP A 6 6.00 -19.25 -8.65
C ASP A 6 6.56 -18.30 -9.72
N ASN A 7 7.80 -17.85 -9.52
CA ASN A 7 8.49 -16.96 -10.44
C ASN A 7 10.01 -17.10 -10.30
N ASP A 8 10.71 -17.22 -11.43
CA ASP A 8 12.17 -17.40 -11.48
C ASP A 8 12.97 -16.09 -11.42
N THR A 9 12.29 -14.95 -11.56
CA THR A 9 12.91 -13.63 -11.73
C THR A 9 12.65 -12.72 -10.54
N PHE A 10 11.41 -12.69 -10.06
CA PHE A 10 10.94 -11.82 -9.00
C PHE A 10 10.84 -12.57 -7.68
N VAL A 11 11.72 -12.19 -6.75
CA VAL A 11 11.78 -12.76 -5.40
C VAL A 11 10.86 -11.93 -4.49
N PRO A 12 9.80 -12.52 -3.92
CA PRO A 12 8.95 -11.83 -2.96
C PRO A 12 9.76 -11.62 -1.68
N TYR A 13 9.69 -10.43 -1.11
CA TYR A 13 10.38 -10.14 0.15
C TYR A 13 9.38 -9.82 1.26
N ASP A 14 8.24 -9.19 0.97
CA ASP A 14 7.13 -9.09 1.92
C ASP A 14 5.77 -9.12 1.23
N TYR A 15 4.71 -9.21 2.03
CA TYR A 15 3.35 -9.05 1.56
C TYR A 15 2.46 -8.45 2.64
N GLY A 16 1.31 -7.92 2.23
CA GLY A 16 0.24 -7.55 3.13
C GLY A 16 -0.97 -7.02 2.38
N TYR A 17 -1.87 -6.36 3.11
CA TYR A 17 -3.21 -6.09 2.61
C TYR A 17 -3.53 -4.61 2.74
N PHE A 18 -3.99 -4.00 1.66
CA PHE A 18 -4.42 -2.61 1.68
C PHE A 18 -5.65 -2.44 2.56
N ALA A 19 -5.66 -1.39 3.38
CA ALA A 19 -6.76 -1.04 4.25
C ALA A 19 -6.80 0.46 4.51
N PHE A 20 -7.96 0.97 4.91
CA PHE A 20 -8.09 2.35 5.36
C PHE A 20 -7.84 2.44 6.86
N VAL A 21 -6.79 3.17 7.24
CA VAL A 21 -6.41 3.40 8.63
C VAL A 21 -7.09 4.67 9.15
N TYR A 22 -7.55 4.62 10.40
CA TYR A 22 -8.24 5.71 11.08
C TYR A 22 -7.85 5.78 12.56
N ASP A 23 -8.17 6.91 13.20
CA ASP A 23 -8.03 7.12 14.65
C ASP A 23 -9.37 6.85 15.35
N LYS A 24 -9.42 5.80 16.19
CA LYS A 24 -10.59 5.40 16.98
C LYS A 24 -11.09 6.51 17.90
N ASN A 25 -10.22 7.38 18.39
CA ASN A 25 -10.60 8.50 19.26
C ASN A 25 -11.37 9.59 18.49
N LYS A 26 -11.26 9.62 17.15
CA LYS A 26 -11.92 10.60 16.29
C LYS A 26 -13.05 10.00 15.48
N LEU A 27 -13.01 8.68 15.23
CA LEU A 27 -13.97 7.96 14.41
C LEU A 27 -14.42 6.67 15.10
N ALA A 28 -15.55 6.73 15.80
CA ALA A 28 -16.12 5.60 16.52
C ALA A 28 -16.76 4.55 15.59
N ASN A 29 -17.39 4.99 14.50
CA ASN A 29 -18.10 4.14 13.55
C ASN A 29 -17.42 4.25 12.18
N PRO A 30 -16.33 3.52 11.92
CA PRO A 30 -15.71 3.48 10.59
C PRO A 30 -16.62 2.72 9.60
N PRO A 31 -16.44 2.92 8.28
CA PRO A 31 -17.10 2.11 7.28
C PRO A 31 -16.67 0.64 7.41
N LYS A 32 -17.59 -0.28 7.12
CA LYS A 32 -17.42 -1.73 7.22
C LYS A 32 -17.30 -2.42 5.85
N SER A 33 -17.32 -1.65 4.78
CA SER A 33 -17.20 -2.12 3.41
C SER A 33 -16.63 -1.02 2.51
N LEU A 34 -16.03 -1.41 1.38
CA LEU A 34 -15.59 -0.44 0.37
C LEU A 34 -16.81 0.29 -0.20
N LYS A 35 -17.94 -0.40 -0.36
CA LYS A 35 -19.21 0.21 -0.77
C LYS A 35 -19.70 1.28 0.21
N GLU A 36 -19.70 1.00 1.51
CA GLU A 36 -20.07 2.00 2.52
C GLU A 36 -19.11 3.21 2.55
N LEU A 37 -17.83 3.00 2.23
CA LEU A 37 -16.86 4.09 2.11
C LEU A 37 -17.16 5.01 0.90
N VAL A 38 -17.69 4.46 -0.19
CA VAL A 38 -17.92 5.22 -1.45
C VAL A 38 -19.34 5.81 -1.50
N GLU A 39 -20.34 4.97 -1.27
CA GLU A 39 -21.77 5.23 -1.47
C GLU A 39 -22.49 5.62 -0.18
N GLY A 40 -21.86 5.36 0.98
CA GLY A 40 -22.50 5.54 2.27
C GLY A 40 -23.00 6.97 2.50
N PRO A 41 -24.03 7.14 3.34
CA PRO A 41 -24.59 8.46 3.64
C PRO A 41 -23.58 9.36 4.36
N GLN A 42 -22.63 8.76 5.06
CA GLN A 42 -21.56 9.47 5.75
C GLN A 42 -20.49 9.94 4.76
N LYS A 43 -20.21 11.23 4.75
CA LYS A 43 -19.18 11.80 3.88
C LYS A 43 -17.81 11.71 4.55
N TRP A 44 -17.00 10.77 4.09
CA TRP A 44 -15.66 10.50 4.60
C TRP A 44 -14.61 11.44 4.01
N ARG A 45 -13.59 11.80 4.79
CA ARG A 45 -12.37 12.41 4.25
C ARG A 45 -11.32 11.33 4.08
N VAL A 46 -11.08 10.94 2.84
CA VAL A 46 -10.16 9.88 2.45
C VAL A 46 -8.91 10.49 1.81
N ILE A 47 -7.75 10.01 2.23
CA ILE A 47 -6.45 10.32 1.63
C ILE A 47 -5.88 9.03 1.06
N TYR A 48 -5.38 9.10 -0.16
CA TYR A 48 -4.79 7.95 -0.85
C TYR A 48 -3.77 8.44 -1.87
N GLU A 49 -2.93 7.54 -2.34
CA GLU A 49 -1.84 7.83 -3.24
C GLU A 49 -2.29 7.87 -4.71
N ASP A 50 -1.50 8.54 -5.56
CA ASP A 50 -1.71 8.54 -7.01
C ASP A 50 -1.38 7.14 -7.60
N PRO A 51 -2.34 6.44 -8.24
CA PRO A 51 -2.15 5.09 -8.79
C PRO A 51 -1.12 5.00 -9.91
N ARG A 52 -0.71 6.13 -10.50
CA ARG A 52 0.28 6.17 -11.58
C ARG A 52 1.72 6.13 -11.06
N THR A 53 1.92 6.43 -9.78
CA THR A 53 3.26 6.56 -9.18
C THR A 53 3.45 5.77 -7.89
N SER A 54 2.36 5.29 -7.29
CA SER A 54 2.39 4.58 -6.01
C SER A 54 1.74 3.20 -6.11
N THR A 55 2.40 2.19 -5.54
CA THR A 55 1.87 0.83 -5.43
C THR A 55 0.61 0.77 -4.55
N PRO A 56 0.51 1.44 -3.38
CA PRO A 56 -0.76 1.65 -2.69
C PRO A 56 -1.87 2.22 -3.55
N GLY A 57 -1.59 3.30 -4.28
CA GLY A 57 -2.58 3.94 -5.15
C GLY A 57 -3.09 2.97 -6.21
N LEU A 58 -2.18 2.23 -6.87
CA LEU A 58 -2.53 1.21 -7.85
C LEU A 58 -3.34 0.07 -7.20
N GLY A 59 -2.96 -0.31 -5.97
CA GLY A 59 -3.68 -1.26 -5.14
C GLY A 59 -5.14 -0.88 -4.92
N LEU A 60 -5.42 0.39 -4.57
CA LEU A 60 -6.80 0.86 -4.43
C LEU A 60 -7.56 0.85 -5.75
N LEU A 61 -6.92 1.21 -6.87
CA LEU A 61 -7.56 1.14 -8.19
C LEU A 61 -7.99 -0.29 -8.51
N LEU A 62 -7.12 -1.27 -8.28
CA LEU A 62 -7.43 -2.69 -8.49
C LEU A 62 -8.45 -3.22 -7.47
N TRP A 63 -8.42 -2.70 -6.24
CA TRP A 63 -9.40 -3.05 -5.22
C TRP A 63 -10.80 -2.57 -5.58
N MET A 64 -10.93 -1.33 -6.05
CA MET A 64 -12.18 -0.79 -6.60
C MET A 64 -12.66 -1.66 -7.76
N GLN A 65 -11.77 -2.04 -8.69
CA GLN A 65 -12.11 -2.92 -9.80
C GLN A 65 -12.62 -4.30 -9.33
N LYS A 66 -12.03 -4.89 -8.28
CA LYS A 66 -12.50 -6.16 -7.71
C LYS A 66 -13.90 -6.08 -7.10
N VAL A 67 -14.25 -4.96 -6.48
CA VAL A 67 -15.53 -4.79 -5.79
C VAL A 67 -16.65 -4.34 -6.73
N TYR A 68 -16.32 -3.49 -7.70
CA TYR A 68 -17.29 -2.83 -8.58
C TYR A 68 -17.35 -3.38 -10.00
N GLY A 69 -16.33 -4.12 -10.45
CA GLY A 69 -16.24 -4.58 -11.84
C GLY A 69 -16.37 -3.42 -12.81
N ASP A 70 -17.27 -3.54 -13.77
CA ASP A 70 -17.50 -2.53 -14.82
C ASP A 70 -18.00 -1.18 -14.26
N GLN A 71 -18.55 -1.14 -13.04
CA GLN A 71 -19.02 0.10 -12.40
C GLN A 71 -17.91 0.87 -11.65
N ALA A 72 -16.66 0.39 -11.69
CA ALA A 72 -15.55 1.02 -10.99
C ALA A 72 -15.27 2.47 -11.42
N PRO A 73 -15.39 2.86 -12.71
CA PRO A 73 -15.25 4.26 -13.13
C PRO A 73 -16.29 5.17 -12.50
N GLU A 74 -17.57 4.77 -12.49
CA GLU A 74 -18.67 5.54 -11.92
C GLU A 74 -18.50 5.68 -10.40
N ALA A 75 -18.19 4.59 -9.70
CA ALA A 75 -17.94 4.58 -8.26
C ALA A 75 -16.75 5.49 -7.88
N SER A 76 -15.67 5.46 -8.67
CA SER A 76 -14.50 6.34 -8.47
C SER A 76 -14.85 7.81 -8.74
N ALA A 77 -15.70 8.07 -9.75
CA ALA A 77 -16.20 9.41 -10.04
C ALA A 77 -17.07 9.97 -8.90
N GLU A 78 -17.96 9.15 -8.36
CA GLU A 78 -18.80 9.51 -7.23
C GLU A 78 -17.95 9.79 -5.97
N ALA A 79 -16.94 8.96 -5.70
CA ALA A 79 -15.97 9.20 -4.64
C ALA A 79 -15.30 10.58 -4.81
N GLY A 80 -14.78 10.89 -6.00
CA GLY A 80 -14.03 12.12 -6.28
C GLY A 80 -14.85 13.43 -6.23
N ARG A 81 -16.11 13.41 -6.68
CA ARG A 81 -16.95 14.62 -6.87
C ARG A 81 -17.12 15.50 -5.62
N GLU A 82 -17.09 14.90 -4.44
CA GLU A 82 -17.34 15.64 -3.19
C GLU A 82 -16.07 16.20 -2.52
N ASN A 83 -14.90 16.18 -3.19
CA ASN A 83 -13.58 16.46 -2.58
C ASN A 83 -13.30 15.59 -1.33
N ARG A 84 -14.03 14.47 -1.21
CA ARG A 84 -13.88 13.45 -0.17
C ARG A 84 -12.51 12.80 -0.26
N TYR A 85 -11.97 12.67 -1.46
CA TYR A 85 -10.80 11.89 -1.82
C TYR A 85 -9.68 12.82 -2.29
N ARG A 86 -8.57 12.87 -1.55
CA ARG A 86 -7.39 13.67 -1.93
C ARG A 86 -6.19 12.78 -2.25
N HIS A 87 -5.69 12.94 -3.47
CA HIS A 87 -4.39 12.39 -3.88
C HIS A 87 -3.26 13.12 -3.16
N GLN A 88 -2.32 12.36 -2.61
CA GLN A 88 -1.04 12.88 -2.15
C GLN A 88 0.11 12.08 -2.78
N ARG A 89 1.28 12.74 -2.95
CA ARG A 89 2.52 12.02 -3.23
C ARG A 89 2.83 11.09 -2.06
N LEU A 90 3.45 9.94 -2.37
CA LEU A 90 3.80 8.88 -1.41
C LEU A 90 4.50 9.43 -0.15
N GLU A 91 5.47 10.33 -0.31
CA GLU A 91 6.21 10.97 0.78
C GLU A 91 5.32 11.76 1.77
N ARG A 92 4.15 12.22 1.33
CA ARG A 92 3.20 12.99 2.16
C ARG A 92 2.01 12.17 2.67
N SER A 93 1.76 10.99 2.10
CA SER A 93 0.68 10.09 2.54
C SER A 93 1.13 9.12 3.63
N LEU A 94 2.41 8.74 3.63
CA LEU A 94 2.99 7.76 4.56
C LEU A 94 3.05 8.22 6.03
N TRP A 95 2.90 9.51 6.32
CA TRP A 95 3.09 10.03 7.68
C TRP A 95 2.53 11.44 7.92
N PRO A 96 1.88 11.73 9.08
CA PRO A 96 0.93 10.94 9.86
C PRO A 96 -0.50 11.19 9.38
N VAL A 97 -1.46 10.35 9.80
CA VAL A 97 -2.90 10.71 9.77
C VAL A 97 -3.03 12.07 10.46
N PRO A 98 -3.35 13.17 9.74
CA PRO A 98 -3.27 14.49 10.34
C PRO A 98 -4.28 14.57 11.49
N GLU A 99 -3.83 15.02 12.67
CA GLU A 99 -4.58 15.09 13.94
C GLU A 99 -5.98 15.76 13.84
N ARG A 100 -6.24 16.48 12.75
CA ARG A 100 -7.48 17.22 12.51
C ARG A 100 -8.49 16.43 11.66
N GLY A 101 -9.41 15.75 12.34
CA GLY A 101 -10.73 15.35 11.84
C GLY A 101 -10.96 13.85 11.63
N LYS A 102 -12.17 13.49 11.20
CA LYS A 102 -12.58 12.12 10.81
C LYS A 102 -11.97 11.76 9.45
N ARG A 103 -10.70 11.34 9.43
CA ARG A 103 -9.98 11.00 8.20
C ARG A 103 -9.67 9.51 8.16
N LEU A 104 -9.72 8.97 6.95
CA LEU A 104 -9.23 7.65 6.61
C LEU A 104 -8.07 7.80 5.64
N VAL A 105 -7.01 7.01 5.81
CA VAL A 105 -5.84 7.02 4.94
C VAL A 105 -5.63 5.63 4.38
N LEU A 106 -5.48 5.52 3.06
CA LEU A 106 -5.09 4.26 2.43
C LEU A 106 -3.70 3.86 2.93
N SER A 107 -3.61 2.66 3.49
CA SER A 107 -2.38 2.11 4.04
C SER A 107 -2.54 0.58 4.12
N TYR A 108 -2.03 -0.06 5.16
CA TYR A 108 -2.06 -1.52 5.33
C TYR A 108 -2.79 -1.94 6.61
N THR A 109 -3.27 -3.19 6.64
CA THR A 109 -3.81 -3.80 7.86
C THR A 109 -2.77 -3.88 8.98
N THR A 110 -1.49 -3.87 8.64
CA THR A 110 -0.35 -3.93 9.57
C THR A 110 0.10 -2.57 10.10
N SER A 111 -0.33 -1.46 9.48
CA SER A 111 0.08 -0.11 9.87
C SER A 111 -0.18 0.24 11.34
N PRO A 112 -1.28 -0.20 11.99
CA PRO A 112 -1.46 0.05 13.43
C PRO A 112 -0.36 -0.54 14.32
N ALA A 113 0.32 -1.61 13.91
CA ALA A 113 1.40 -2.20 14.70
C ALA A 113 2.57 -1.23 14.91
N TYR A 114 2.90 -0.43 13.90
CA TYR A 114 3.91 0.60 14.03
C TYR A 114 3.55 1.59 15.16
N HIS A 115 2.31 2.09 15.20
CA HIS A 115 1.90 3.06 16.23
C HIS A 115 1.91 2.43 17.64
N MET A 116 1.53 1.16 17.76
CA MET A 116 1.57 0.45 19.05
C MET A 116 3.02 0.22 19.52
N ILE A 117 3.91 -0.18 18.62
CA ILE A 117 5.28 -0.56 18.96
C ILE A 117 6.17 0.67 19.15
N GLU A 118 6.15 1.61 18.19
CA GLU A 118 7.04 2.79 18.20
C GLU A 118 6.47 3.96 19.00
N GLU A 119 5.20 4.30 18.76
CA GLU A 119 4.61 5.49 19.37
C GLU A 119 3.89 5.21 20.69
N LYS A 120 3.78 3.94 21.09
CA LYS A 120 2.97 3.50 22.24
C LYS A 120 1.53 3.99 22.19
N LYS A 121 0.96 4.05 20.97
CA LYS A 121 -0.40 4.49 20.68
C LYS A 121 -1.22 3.33 20.14
N ASP A 122 -2.34 3.07 20.81
CA ASP A 122 -3.29 2.00 20.45
C ASP A 122 -4.55 2.53 19.77
N ASN A 123 -4.65 3.84 19.54
CA ASN A 123 -5.84 4.47 19.01
C ASN A 123 -5.97 4.35 17.49
N TYR A 124 -4.91 3.98 16.76
CA TYR A 124 -4.99 3.73 15.32
C TYR A 124 -5.51 2.33 15.03
N ALA A 125 -6.38 2.21 14.02
CA ALA A 125 -6.93 0.93 13.59
C ALA A 125 -7.11 0.91 12.07
N ALA A 126 -7.05 -0.29 11.48
CA ALA A 126 -7.44 -0.53 10.09
C ALA A 126 -8.93 -0.90 10.05
N ALA A 127 -9.69 -0.28 9.14
CA ALA A 127 -11.09 -0.65 8.94
C ALA A 127 -11.16 -2.01 8.23
N SER A 128 -11.93 -2.95 8.80
CA SER A 128 -12.14 -4.29 8.22
C SER A 128 -13.31 -4.24 7.24
N PHE A 129 -13.05 -4.49 5.96
CA PHE A 129 -14.08 -4.43 4.92
C PHE A 129 -14.64 -5.81 4.58
N ALA A 130 -15.96 -5.91 4.50
CA ALA A 130 -16.69 -7.16 4.30
C ALA A 130 -16.38 -7.85 2.96
N GLU A 131 -16.06 -7.07 1.92
CA GLU A 131 -15.65 -7.61 0.61
C GLU A 131 -14.27 -8.28 0.64
N GLY A 132 -13.48 -8.02 1.68
CA GLY A 132 -12.08 -8.41 1.77
C GLY A 132 -11.12 -7.29 1.42
N HIS A 133 -9.84 -7.62 1.49
CA HIS A 133 -8.75 -6.67 1.29
C HIS A 133 -7.83 -7.11 0.16
N TYR A 134 -7.34 -6.13 -0.61
CA TYR A 134 -6.49 -6.41 -1.75
C TYR A 134 -5.05 -6.69 -1.31
N LEU A 135 -4.50 -7.82 -1.77
CA LEU A 135 -3.15 -8.28 -1.49
C LEU A 135 -2.12 -7.49 -2.29
N GLN A 136 -1.07 -7.05 -1.61
CA GLN A 136 0.19 -6.65 -2.23
C GLN A 136 1.26 -7.67 -1.88
N VAL A 137 2.05 -8.05 -2.88
CA VAL A 137 3.31 -8.77 -2.71
C VAL A 137 4.40 -7.85 -3.23
N GLU A 138 5.34 -7.46 -2.38
CA GLU A 138 6.50 -6.69 -2.83
C GLU A 138 7.63 -7.63 -3.24
N VAL A 139 8.21 -7.32 -4.40
CA VAL A 139 9.21 -8.17 -5.04
C VAL A 139 10.46 -7.38 -5.38
N ALA A 140 11.57 -8.10 -5.44
CA ALA A 140 12.80 -7.58 -6.02
C ALA A 140 13.38 -8.57 -7.03
N ALA A 141 14.07 -8.01 -8.02
CA ALA A 141 14.71 -8.75 -9.08
C ALA A 141 16.07 -8.11 -9.40
N ARG A 142 16.98 -8.93 -9.90
CA ARG A 142 18.25 -8.44 -10.45
C ARG A 142 17.99 -7.81 -11.82
N THR A 143 18.61 -6.66 -12.10
CA THR A 143 18.58 -6.11 -13.45
C THR A 143 19.41 -6.97 -14.41
N ALA A 144 18.89 -7.22 -15.61
CA ALA A 144 19.59 -8.01 -16.63
C ALA A 144 20.98 -7.42 -16.95
N ALA A 145 21.09 -6.09 -16.97
CA ALA A 145 22.33 -5.35 -17.24
C ALA A 145 23.22 -5.10 -16.00
N SER A 146 22.99 -5.80 -14.88
CA SER A 146 23.80 -5.62 -13.68
C SER A 146 25.28 -5.90 -13.96
N LYS A 147 26.15 -4.96 -13.57
CA LYS A 147 27.62 -5.14 -13.61
C LYS A 147 28.15 -6.00 -12.47
N GLN A 148 27.29 -6.36 -11.51
CA GLN A 148 27.63 -7.17 -10.35
C GLN A 148 26.56 -8.25 -10.13
N PRO A 149 26.40 -9.21 -11.06
CA PRO A 149 25.30 -10.17 -11.02
C PRO A 149 25.35 -11.08 -9.79
N GLU A 150 26.55 -11.58 -9.44
CA GLU A 150 26.77 -12.43 -8.27
C GLU A 150 26.44 -11.70 -6.95
N LEU A 151 26.78 -10.41 -6.85
CA LEU A 151 26.47 -9.61 -5.66
C LEU A 151 24.96 -9.37 -5.54
N ALA A 152 24.29 -9.09 -6.66
CA ALA A 152 22.84 -8.93 -6.69
C ALA A 152 22.15 -10.23 -6.27
N GLU A 153 22.61 -11.39 -6.73
CA GLU A 153 22.05 -12.69 -6.29
C GLU A 153 22.28 -12.96 -4.80
N LYS A 154 23.47 -12.65 -4.27
CA LYS A 154 23.74 -12.72 -2.82
C LYS A 154 22.80 -11.79 -2.03
N PHE A 155 22.54 -10.59 -2.53
CA PHE A 155 21.60 -9.66 -1.94
C PHE A 155 20.17 -10.21 -1.96
N LEU A 156 19.70 -10.75 -3.08
CA LEU A 156 18.36 -11.33 -3.17
C LEU A 156 18.18 -12.49 -2.19
N LYS A 157 19.18 -13.37 -2.06
CA LYS A 157 19.19 -14.46 -1.05
C LYS A 157 19.17 -13.92 0.38
N PHE A 158 19.87 -12.82 0.64
CA PHE A 158 19.89 -12.19 1.95
C PHE A 158 18.52 -11.60 2.34
N MET A 159 17.78 -10.98 1.41
CA MET A 159 16.47 -10.37 1.70
C MET A 159 15.41 -11.37 2.18
N VAL A 160 15.52 -12.64 1.77
CA VAL A 160 14.62 -13.71 2.18
C VAL A 160 15.24 -14.62 3.25
N SER A 161 16.40 -14.24 3.78
CA SER A 161 17.02 -15.00 4.87
C SER A 161 16.29 -14.75 6.20
N PRO A 162 16.25 -15.73 7.12
CA PRO A 162 15.62 -15.58 8.44
C PRO A 162 16.16 -14.42 9.29
N ARG A 163 17.35 -13.89 8.95
CA ARG A 163 17.99 -12.78 9.68
C ARG A 163 17.40 -11.40 9.38
N LEU A 164 16.62 -11.25 8.31
CA LEU A 164 16.06 -9.95 7.92
C LEU A 164 14.81 -9.58 8.74
N PRO A 165 13.82 -10.48 8.96
CA PRO A 165 12.66 -10.21 9.82
C PRO A 165 13.04 -9.77 11.24
N GLU A 166 14.10 -10.34 11.81
CA GLU A 166 14.63 -9.96 13.14
C GLU A 166 15.10 -8.49 13.22
N ARG A 167 15.50 -7.90 12.08
CA ARG A 167 16.04 -6.53 12.02
C ARG A 167 15.03 -5.48 11.55
N HIS A 168 13.89 -5.91 11.02
CA HIS A 168 12.81 -5.05 10.55
C HIS A 168 11.46 -5.54 11.09
N PRO A 169 11.13 -5.26 12.37
CA PRO A 169 9.91 -5.75 13.02
C PRO A 169 8.61 -5.16 12.45
N TYR A 170 8.69 -4.11 11.61
CA TYR A 170 7.55 -3.52 10.89
C TYR A 170 7.43 -3.99 9.44
N ARG A 171 8.20 -5.00 9.01
CA ARG A 171 7.93 -5.66 7.73
C ARG A 171 6.47 -6.11 7.75
N GLN A 172 5.74 -5.97 6.64
CA GLN A 172 4.30 -6.25 6.64
C GLN A 172 4.01 -7.66 7.16
N LEU A 173 4.22 -8.69 6.34
CA LEU A 173 4.16 -10.09 6.73
C LEU A 173 5.30 -10.83 6.04
N ASP A 174 5.84 -11.83 6.72
CA ASP A 174 7.02 -12.55 6.25
C ASP A 174 6.68 -13.61 5.19
N VAL A 175 7.48 -13.66 4.13
CA VAL A 175 7.33 -14.54 2.97
C VAL A 175 7.92 -15.93 3.20
N SER A 176 8.77 -16.08 4.22
CA SER A 176 9.59 -17.28 4.48
C SER A 176 8.77 -18.55 4.72
N GLY A 177 7.51 -18.42 5.16
CA GLY A 177 6.64 -19.56 5.47
C GLY A 177 6.98 -20.24 6.81
N ASP A 178 8.06 -19.83 7.47
CA ASP A 178 8.41 -20.29 8.81
C ASP A 178 7.51 -19.62 9.86
N PRO A 179 7.24 -20.27 11.00
CA PRO A 179 6.53 -19.64 12.11
C PRO A 179 7.40 -18.53 12.71
N VAL A 180 7.27 -17.31 12.20
CA VAL A 180 7.90 -16.13 12.81
C VAL A 180 7.01 -15.67 13.96
N THR A 181 7.59 -15.59 15.15
CA THR A 181 6.95 -14.92 16.29
C THR A 181 6.83 -13.44 15.98
N LEU A 182 5.64 -13.00 15.58
CA LEU A 182 5.38 -11.58 15.38
C LEU A 182 5.46 -10.84 16.72
N PRO A 183 5.91 -9.57 16.71
CA PRO A 183 5.90 -8.74 17.92
C PRO A 183 4.50 -8.66 18.56
N ALA A 184 4.46 -8.48 19.88
CA ALA A 184 3.22 -8.25 20.60
C ALA A 184 2.41 -7.09 19.98
N GLY A 185 1.10 -7.29 19.80
CA GLY A 185 0.21 -6.34 19.14
C GLY A 185 -0.18 -6.75 17.71
N PHE A 186 0.61 -7.57 17.03
CA PHE A 186 0.23 -8.10 15.69
C PHE A 186 -0.97 -9.04 15.73
N ASP A 187 -1.20 -9.71 16.86
CA ASP A 187 -2.35 -10.55 17.14
C ASP A 187 -3.67 -9.77 17.20
N THR A 188 -3.61 -8.47 17.51
CA THR A 188 -4.77 -7.56 17.57
C THR A 188 -5.14 -6.95 16.22
N LEU A 189 -4.29 -7.12 15.19
CA LEU A 189 -4.50 -6.52 13.88
C LEU A 189 -5.60 -7.24 13.09
N VAL A 190 -6.20 -6.49 12.17
CA VAL A 190 -7.19 -7.02 11.23
C VAL A 190 -6.53 -8.07 10.34
N LYS A 191 -7.07 -9.28 10.38
CA LYS A 191 -6.79 -10.36 9.42
C LYS A 191 -7.95 -10.40 8.43
N PRO A 192 -7.73 -10.06 7.15
CA PRO A 192 -8.79 -10.11 6.15
C PRO A 192 -9.42 -11.51 6.08
N GLN A 193 -10.75 -11.59 6.10
CA GLN A 193 -11.47 -12.86 5.90
C GLN A 193 -11.38 -13.33 4.45
N THR A 194 -11.35 -12.37 3.52
CA THR A 194 -11.23 -12.62 2.09
C THR A 194 -10.03 -11.87 1.54
N THR A 195 -9.17 -12.59 0.81
CA THR A 195 -8.06 -12.01 0.05
C THR A 195 -8.50 -11.73 -1.38
N LEU A 196 -8.38 -10.47 -1.79
CA LEU A 196 -8.64 -10.05 -3.16
C LEU A 196 -7.33 -9.89 -3.92
N SER A 197 -7.24 -10.45 -5.12
CA SER A 197 -6.08 -10.27 -6.00
C SER A 197 -6.43 -10.53 -7.46
N PHE A 198 -5.80 -9.80 -8.37
CA PHE A 198 -5.70 -10.17 -9.77
C PHE A 198 -4.41 -10.95 -10.02
N THR A 199 -4.42 -11.77 -11.07
CA THR A 199 -3.18 -12.33 -11.63
C THR A 199 -2.34 -11.21 -12.27
N PRO A 200 -1.01 -11.35 -12.35
CA PRO A 200 -0.17 -10.38 -13.05
C PRO A 200 -0.61 -10.12 -14.49
N GLN A 201 -1.09 -11.15 -15.19
CA GLN A 201 -1.59 -11.06 -16.56
C GLN A 201 -2.86 -10.20 -16.63
N GLN A 202 -3.82 -10.42 -15.72
CA GLN A 202 -5.02 -9.58 -15.61
C GLN A 202 -4.67 -8.12 -15.33
N VAL A 203 -3.75 -7.86 -14.39
CA VAL A 203 -3.31 -6.48 -14.12
C VAL A 203 -2.68 -5.85 -15.36
N ALA A 204 -1.86 -6.59 -16.11
CA ALA A 204 -1.24 -6.07 -17.33
C ALA A 204 -2.27 -5.73 -18.42
N SER A 205 -3.31 -6.56 -18.61
CA SER A 205 -4.39 -6.30 -19.55
C SER A 205 -5.32 -5.17 -19.10
N GLU A 206 -5.65 -5.13 -17.81
CA GLU A 206 -6.59 -4.16 -17.24
C GLU A 206 -5.95 -2.79 -17.03
N ARG A 207 -4.63 -2.70 -16.80
CA ARG A 207 -3.95 -1.43 -16.53
C ARG A 207 -4.12 -0.42 -17.67
N GLN A 208 -4.16 -0.86 -18.92
CA GLN A 208 -4.37 0.04 -20.06
C GLN A 208 -5.81 0.60 -20.07
N THR A 209 -6.79 -0.24 -19.73
CA THR A 209 -8.21 0.13 -19.68
C THR A 209 -8.52 0.95 -18.42
N GLY A 210 -8.11 0.52 -17.23
CA GLY A 210 -8.36 1.19 -15.96
C GLY A 210 -7.64 2.52 -15.78
N LEU A 211 -6.42 2.70 -16.32
CA LEU A 211 -5.74 4.01 -16.31
C LEU A 211 -6.36 5.00 -17.29
N ALA A 212 -6.99 4.53 -18.37
CA ALA A 212 -7.73 5.39 -19.30
C ALA A 212 -9.03 5.91 -18.66
N HIS A 213 -9.73 5.07 -17.91
CA HIS A 213 -11.03 5.40 -17.31
C HIS A 213 -10.92 6.02 -15.90
N GLY A 214 -9.86 5.73 -15.14
CA GLY A 214 -9.59 6.31 -13.80
C GLY A 214 -9.09 7.77 -13.80
N ASN A 215 -9.06 8.43 -14.96
CA ASN A 215 -8.64 9.83 -15.11
C ASN A 215 -9.77 10.87 -14.99
N ALA A 216 -10.96 10.52 -14.50
CA ALA A 216 -12.00 11.50 -14.17
C ALA A 216 -12.62 11.14 -12.81
N PRO A 217 -12.54 11.97 -11.74
CA PRO A 217 -12.47 13.43 -11.71
C PRO A 217 -11.63 13.99 -10.51
N SER A 218 -10.41 14.45 -10.76
CA SER A 218 -9.83 15.59 -10.04
C SER A 218 -8.53 15.96 -10.74
N ALA A 219 -8.65 16.73 -11.81
CA ALA A 219 -7.54 17.59 -12.21
C ALA A 219 -7.34 18.59 -11.06
N ALA A 220 -6.54 18.21 -10.07
CA ALA A 220 -5.93 19.18 -9.18
C ALA A 220 -5.24 20.19 -10.09
N LYS A 221 -5.72 21.45 -10.08
CA LYS A 221 -5.06 22.53 -10.81
C LYS A 221 -3.57 22.50 -10.44
N PRO A 222 -2.64 22.42 -11.42
CA PRO A 222 -1.22 22.45 -11.10
C PRO A 222 -0.92 23.74 -10.35
N SER A 223 -0.36 23.62 -9.15
CA SER A 223 0.24 24.78 -8.49
C SER A 223 1.39 25.27 -9.37
N ARG A 224 1.56 26.58 -9.51
CA ARG A 224 2.54 27.25 -10.40
C ARG A 224 4.03 26.95 -10.11
N ALA A 225 4.36 25.90 -9.35
CA ALA A 225 5.73 25.52 -9.02
C ALA A 225 6.27 24.31 -9.82
N ASP A 226 5.45 23.61 -10.62
CA ASP A 226 5.84 22.33 -11.26
C ASP A 226 6.44 22.50 -12.68
N ALA A 227 7.54 23.24 -12.79
CA ALA A 227 8.41 23.18 -13.97
C ALA A 227 9.80 22.66 -13.56
N GLY A 228 9.91 21.35 -13.37
CA GLY A 228 11.17 20.65 -13.11
C GLY A 228 11.13 19.23 -13.67
N PRO A 229 12.23 18.70 -14.24
CA PRO A 229 12.21 17.46 -15.01
C PRO A 229 11.97 16.25 -14.10
N VAL A 230 11.02 15.42 -14.51
CA VAL A 230 10.67 14.12 -13.92
C VAL A 230 11.90 13.20 -13.95
N ARG A 231 12.46 12.87 -12.79
CA ARG A 231 13.49 11.82 -12.66
C ARG A 231 12.85 10.47 -12.34
N ARG A 232 13.31 9.48 -13.11
CA ARG A 232 12.87 8.08 -13.19
C ARG A 232 13.31 7.26 -11.95
N TYR A 233 12.50 6.25 -11.63
CA TYR A 233 12.73 5.03 -10.82
C TYR A 233 13.82 5.07 -9.73
N ALA A 234 13.40 4.81 -8.48
CA ALA A 234 14.31 4.50 -7.38
C ALA A 234 15.04 3.18 -7.65
N ALA A 235 16.31 3.27 -8.01
CA ALA A 235 17.26 2.17 -7.94
C ALA A 235 18.05 2.34 -6.64
N VAL A 236 17.93 1.40 -5.70
CA VAL A 236 18.79 1.36 -4.51
C VAL A 236 20.21 1.03 -4.97
N ARG A 237 21.09 2.04 -4.97
CA ARG A 237 22.53 1.87 -5.17
C ARG A 237 23.17 1.69 -3.80
N CYS A 238 23.52 0.46 -3.44
CA CYS A 238 24.43 0.23 -2.32
C CYS A 238 25.81 0.80 -2.68
N ARG A 239 26.21 1.91 -2.07
CA ARG A 239 27.63 2.26 -1.93
C ARG A 239 28.12 1.66 -0.61
N ALA A 240 29.14 0.82 -0.70
CA ALA A 240 29.87 0.34 0.46
C ALA A 240 30.63 1.53 1.08
N GLY A 241 30.42 1.74 2.39
CA GLY A 241 31.23 2.64 3.21
C GLY A 241 30.43 3.74 3.91
N GLY A 242 30.34 3.62 5.23
CA GLY A 242 30.11 4.76 6.12
C GLY A 242 28.66 4.98 6.54
N VAL A 243 28.40 4.73 7.82
CA VAL A 243 27.24 5.22 8.56
C VAL A 243 27.14 6.74 8.41
N SER A 244 26.04 7.23 7.86
CA SER A 244 25.42 8.49 8.30
C SER A 244 23.99 8.56 7.78
N GLY A 245 23.05 8.85 8.67
CA GLY A 245 21.64 8.92 8.38
C GLY A 245 21.30 10.09 7.45
N ALA A 246 20.22 9.91 6.69
CA ALA A 246 19.23 10.94 6.44
C ALA A 246 18.03 10.26 5.78
N VAL A 247 16.91 10.35 6.48
CA VAL A 247 15.55 10.25 5.94
C VAL A 247 15.41 11.26 4.81
N VAL A 248 15.10 10.81 3.60
CA VAL A 248 14.26 11.50 2.61
C VAL A 248 13.57 10.43 1.77
#